data_AF-A0A957NXP7-F1
#
_entry.id   AF-A0A957NXP7-F1
#
_cell.length_a   1.000
_cell.length_b   1.000
_cell.length_c   1.000
_cell.angle_alpha   90.00
_cell.angle_beta   90.00
_cell.angle_gamma   90.00
#
_symmetry.space_group_name_H-M   'P 1'
#
loop_
_entity.id
_entity.type
_entity.pdbx_description
1 polymer ?
#
loop_
_entity_poly.entity_id
_entity_poly.type
_entity_poly.pdbx_seq_one_letter_code
_entity_poly.pdbx_strand_id
1 'polypeptide(L)'
;MVMKIAHISDLHMRYHLYGSAAIPTRLSRLMPERFAQAVEQIAAEAPDLLVLSGDLLDYPIEDMESANPMTPALGLGDLRLIAEILEGVSCPLALVHGNHDNRQLVQQVFATASNDQVVAGHRVLCFWDEEDDDNVPQRIGAERARFNA
;
A
#
# COMPACT_ATOMS: atom_id res chain seq x y z
N MET A 1 -13.68 24.84 -0.40
CA MET A 1 -14.27 23.49 -0.51
C MET A 1 -13.61 22.61 0.53
N VAL A 2 -14.33 21.65 1.11
CA VAL A 2 -13.77 20.70 2.07
C VAL A 2 -13.29 19.49 1.28
N MET A 3 -12.05 19.04 1.52
CA MET A 3 -11.47 17.85 0.91
C MET A 3 -12.01 16.59 1.61
N LYS A 4 -12.50 15.62 0.84
CA LYS A 4 -12.89 14.30 1.34
C LYS A 4 -11.79 13.29 1.04
N ILE A 5 -11.32 12.60 2.07
CA ILE A 5 -10.28 11.57 1.97
C ILE A 5 -10.88 10.24 2.40
N ALA A 6 -10.70 9.22 1.56
CA ALA A 6 -10.85 7.83 1.98
C ALA A 6 -9.46 7.27 2.31
N HIS A 7 -9.32 6.58 3.43
CA HIS A 7 -8.03 6.04 3.87
C HIS A 7 -8.20 4.59 4.32
N ILE A 8 -7.48 3.70 3.65
CA ILE A 8 -7.32 2.30 4.03
C ILE A 8 -5.86 2.08 4.42
N SER A 9 -5.64 1.33 5.50
CA SER A 9 -4.30 0.98 5.97
C SER A 9 -4.22 -0.50 6.31
N ASP A 10 -3.02 -1.08 6.21
CA ASP A 10 -2.67 -2.41 6.75
C ASP A 10 -3.57 -3.54 6.22
N LEU A 11 -3.61 -3.69 4.89
CA LEU A 11 -4.39 -4.77 4.26
C LEU A 11 -3.89 -6.15 4.68
N HIS A 12 -2.58 -6.32 4.88
CA HIS A 12 -1.93 -7.60 5.14
C HIS A 12 -2.42 -8.69 4.18
N MET A 13 -2.54 -8.38 2.89
CA MET A 13 -3.04 -9.32 1.90
C MET A 13 -2.04 -10.46 1.70
N ARG A 14 -2.56 -11.68 1.62
CA ARG A 14 -1.79 -12.87 1.26
C ARG A 14 -2.74 -13.80 0.54
N TYR A 15 -2.83 -13.70 -0.78
CA TYR A 15 -3.76 -14.48 -1.62
C TYR A 15 -3.03 -15.44 -2.57
N HIS A 16 -2.01 -14.97 -3.25
CA HIS A 16 -1.07 -15.77 -4.03
C HIS A 16 0.15 -16.15 -3.18
N LEU A 17 0.65 -15.25 -2.34
CA LEU A 17 1.70 -15.55 -1.36
C LEU A 17 1.31 -16.79 -0.54
N TYR A 18 2.26 -17.67 -0.22
CA TYR A 18 1.96 -18.95 0.46
C TYR A 18 1.54 -18.76 1.92
N GLY A 19 0.97 -19.80 2.54
CA GLY A 19 0.63 -19.79 3.97
C GLY A 19 -0.62 -18.98 4.33
N SER A 20 -0.62 -18.29 5.46
CA SER A 20 -1.61 -17.26 5.84
C SER A 20 -0.90 -16.28 6.78
N ALA A 21 -1.54 -15.17 7.11
CA ALA A 21 -1.00 -14.30 8.15
C ALA A 21 -0.79 -15.07 9.46
N ALA A 22 0.27 -14.75 10.20
CA ALA A 22 0.54 -15.35 11.50
C ALA A 22 -0.57 -15.07 12.52
N ILE A 23 -1.28 -13.96 12.33
CA ILE A 23 -2.44 -13.54 13.12
C ILE A 23 -3.73 -13.94 12.36
N PRO A 24 -4.47 -14.98 12.80
CA PRO A 24 -5.60 -15.50 12.03
C PRO A 24 -6.73 -14.48 11.83
N THR A 25 -6.90 -13.55 12.76
CA THR A 25 -7.94 -12.50 12.70
C THR A 25 -7.68 -11.43 11.63
N ARG A 26 -6.48 -11.38 11.03
CA ARG A 26 -6.21 -10.52 9.85
C ARG A 26 -6.96 -10.99 8.62
N LEU A 27 -7.38 -12.26 8.57
CA LEU A 27 -8.15 -12.84 7.46
C LEU A 27 -7.48 -12.60 6.08
N SER A 28 -6.14 -12.68 6.03
CA SER A 28 -5.31 -12.27 4.88
C SER A 28 -5.73 -12.88 3.54
N ARG A 29 -6.31 -14.09 3.57
CA ARG A 29 -6.83 -14.82 2.40
C ARG A 29 -8.17 -14.28 1.89
N LEU A 30 -8.98 -13.72 2.79
CA LEU A 30 -10.26 -13.09 2.47
C LEU A 30 -10.11 -11.59 2.16
N MET A 31 -8.91 -11.03 2.34
CA MET A 31 -8.70 -9.60 2.16
C MET A 31 -9.01 -9.09 0.75
N PRO A 32 -8.77 -9.82 -0.35
CA PRO A 32 -9.18 -9.34 -1.68
C PRO A 32 -10.68 -9.04 -1.76
N GLU A 33 -11.53 -9.94 -1.24
CA GLU A 33 -12.98 -9.77 -1.23
C GLU A 33 -13.39 -8.57 -0.35
N ARG A 34 -12.81 -8.47 0.85
CA ARG A 34 -13.09 -7.36 1.78
C ARG A 34 -12.64 -6.01 1.22
N PHE A 35 -11.49 -5.99 0.58
CA PHE A 35 -10.93 -4.79 -0.04
C PHE A 35 -11.78 -4.35 -1.23
N ALA A 36 -12.22 -5.27 -2.09
CA ALA A 36 -13.15 -4.97 -3.18
C ALA A 36 -14.46 -4.36 -2.68
N GLN A 37 -15.06 -4.93 -1.63
CA GLN A 37 -16.28 -4.39 -1.00
C GLN A 37 -16.06 -2.98 -0.42
N ALA A 38 -14.89 -2.74 0.20
CA ALA A 38 -14.55 -1.42 0.72
C ALA A 38 -14.35 -0.41 -0.41
N VAL A 39 -13.68 -0.80 -1.50
CA VAL A 39 -13.45 0.05 -2.67
C VAL A 39 -14.76 0.42 -3.37
N GLU A 40 -15.72 -0.50 -3.50
CA GLU A 40 -17.05 -0.18 -4.03
C GLU A 40 -17.76 0.90 -3.20
N GLN A 41 -17.71 0.79 -1.87
CA GLN A 41 -18.30 1.79 -0.97
C GLN A 41 -17.57 3.14 -1.07
N ILE A 42 -16.24 3.12 -1.13
CA ILE A 42 -15.42 4.31 -1.31
C ILE A 42 -15.75 5.01 -2.63
N ALA A 43 -15.89 4.26 -3.72
CA ALA A 43 -16.24 4.82 -5.02
C ALA A 43 -17.60 5.53 -4.98
N ALA A 44 -18.59 4.96 -4.28
CA ALA A 44 -19.90 5.57 -4.10
C ALA A 44 -19.87 6.88 -3.28
N GLU A 45 -18.91 7.01 -2.37
CA GLU A 45 -18.70 8.22 -1.57
C GLU A 45 -17.96 9.36 -2.31
N ALA A 46 -17.43 9.07 -3.50
CA ALA A 46 -16.73 9.99 -4.39
C ALA A 46 -15.71 10.90 -3.66
N PRO A 47 -14.69 10.33 -2.99
CA PRO A 47 -13.66 11.13 -2.32
C PRO A 47 -12.78 11.87 -3.33
N ASP A 48 -12.16 12.96 -2.88
CA ASP A 48 -11.17 13.70 -3.67
C ASP A 48 -9.82 12.95 -3.74
N LEU A 49 -9.52 12.13 -2.73
CA LEU A 49 -8.27 11.35 -2.60
C LEU A 49 -8.54 9.99 -1.97
N LEU A 50 -7.93 8.95 -2.51
CA LEU A 50 -7.76 7.67 -1.83
C LEU A 50 -6.33 7.54 -1.30
N VAL A 51 -6.20 7.26 -0.02
CA VAL A 51 -4.93 6.91 0.63
C VAL A 51 -4.93 5.41 0.89
N LEU A 52 -3.89 4.73 0.42
CA LEU A 52 -3.60 3.34 0.74
C LEU A 52 -2.21 3.26 1.36
N SER A 53 -2.11 2.94 2.65
CA SER A 53 -0.84 3.02 3.38
C SER A 53 -0.54 1.78 4.20
N GLY A 54 0.72 1.40 4.32
CA GLY A 54 1.16 0.38 5.28
C GLY A 54 0.72 -1.03 4.89
N ASP A 55 1.64 -1.97 5.02
CA ASP A 55 1.46 -3.41 4.94
C ASP A 55 0.37 -3.85 3.96
N LEU A 56 0.56 -3.50 2.69
CA LEU A 56 -0.36 -3.89 1.61
C LEU A 56 -0.43 -5.42 1.54
N LEU A 57 0.73 -6.05 1.67
CA LEU A 57 0.91 -7.48 1.78
C LEU A 57 1.29 -7.89 3.20
N ASP A 58 1.05 -9.15 3.53
CA ASP A 58 1.78 -9.85 4.59
C ASP A 58 2.90 -10.68 3.94
N TYR A 59 3.89 -9.98 3.38
CA TYR A 59 5.02 -10.63 2.71
C TYR A 59 5.84 -11.41 3.75
N PRO A 60 6.22 -12.67 3.49
CA PRO A 60 7.02 -13.43 4.44
C PRO A 60 8.38 -12.75 4.66
N ILE A 61 8.64 -12.30 5.89
CA ILE A 61 9.84 -11.55 6.26
C ILE A 61 11.09 -12.38 5.97
N GLU A 62 11.03 -13.68 6.26
CA GLU A 62 12.12 -14.63 5.98
C GLU A 62 12.51 -14.65 4.49
N ASP A 63 11.55 -14.31 3.62
CA ASP A 63 11.72 -14.33 2.17
C ASP A 63 12.06 -12.96 1.58
N MET A 64 12.09 -11.88 2.37
CA MET A 64 12.48 -10.55 1.88
C MET A 64 13.96 -10.50 1.46
N GLU A 65 14.82 -11.22 2.19
CA GLU A 65 16.24 -11.37 1.87
C GLU A 65 16.58 -12.76 1.28
N SER A 66 15.61 -13.68 1.22
CA SER A 66 15.88 -15.04 0.74
C SER A 66 16.06 -15.09 -0.78
N ALA A 67 16.80 -16.11 -1.22
CA ALA A 67 16.93 -16.46 -2.63
C ALA A 67 15.75 -17.28 -3.18
N ASN A 68 14.61 -17.39 -2.47
CA ASN A 68 13.45 -18.11 -2.99
C ASN A 68 12.89 -17.38 -4.23
N PRO A 69 13.08 -17.92 -5.44
CA PRO A 69 12.75 -17.19 -6.65
C PRO A 69 11.23 -17.08 -6.88
N MET A 70 10.42 -17.86 -6.15
CA MET A 70 8.98 -17.92 -6.36
C MET A 70 8.23 -16.82 -5.62
N THR A 71 8.69 -16.43 -4.43
CA THR A 71 7.97 -15.50 -3.55
C THR A 71 7.78 -14.11 -4.20
N PRO A 72 8.76 -13.53 -4.90
CA PRO A 72 8.56 -12.26 -5.60
C PRO A 72 7.45 -12.33 -6.66
N ALA A 73 7.35 -13.44 -7.40
CA ALA A 73 6.31 -13.60 -8.42
C ALA A 73 4.91 -13.70 -7.80
N LEU A 74 4.80 -14.36 -6.64
CA LEU A 74 3.53 -14.45 -5.89
C LEU A 74 3.14 -13.10 -5.27
N GLY A 75 4.09 -12.39 -4.65
CA GLY A 75 3.85 -11.04 -4.12
C GLY A 75 3.45 -10.05 -5.21
N LEU A 76 4.06 -10.15 -6.40
CA LEU A 76 3.65 -9.37 -7.57
C LEU A 76 2.22 -9.70 -8.00
N GLY A 77 1.79 -10.96 -7.90
CA GLY A 77 0.41 -11.37 -8.14
C GLY A 77 -0.57 -10.70 -7.17
N ASP A 78 -0.23 -10.65 -5.89
CA ASP A 78 -1.07 -9.98 -4.88
C ASP A 78 -1.14 -8.46 -5.07
N LEU A 79 -0.02 -7.79 -5.37
CA LEU A 79 -0.02 -6.35 -5.66
C LEU A 79 -0.82 -6.01 -6.92
N ARG A 80 -0.76 -6.86 -7.96
CA ARG A 80 -1.58 -6.68 -9.16
C ARG A 80 -3.06 -6.84 -8.87
N LEU A 81 -3.43 -7.76 -7.99
CA LEU A 81 -4.81 -7.91 -7.53
C LEU A 81 -5.29 -6.67 -6.78
N ILE A 82 -4.44 -6.06 -5.94
CA ILE A 82 -4.74 -4.76 -5.31
C ILE A 82 -4.95 -3.68 -6.37
N ALA A 83 -4.07 -3.59 -7.37
CA ALA A 83 -4.19 -2.61 -8.45
C ALA A 83 -5.48 -2.79 -9.27
N GLU A 84 -5.84 -4.04 -9.60
CA GLU A 84 -7.08 -4.38 -10.31
C GLU A 84 -8.32 -3.96 -9.51
N ILE A 85 -8.35 -4.25 -8.21
CA ILE A 85 -9.46 -3.85 -7.33
C ILE A 85 -9.60 -2.31 -7.30
N LEU A 86 -8.48 -1.59 -7.31
CA LEU A 86 -8.45 -0.12 -7.30
C LEU A 86 -8.93 0.54 -8.60
N GLU A 87 -9.02 -0.19 -9.73
CA GLU A 87 -9.53 0.37 -10.99
C GLU A 87 -10.95 0.93 -10.87
N GLY A 88 -11.72 0.49 -9.86
CA GLY A 88 -13.05 1.01 -9.54
C GLY A 88 -13.09 2.43 -8.98
N VAL A 89 -11.94 3.05 -8.67
CA VAL A 89 -11.86 4.39 -8.07
C VAL A 89 -11.25 5.39 -9.06
N SER A 90 -11.95 6.48 -9.33
CA SER A 90 -11.51 7.50 -10.30
C SER A 90 -10.69 8.65 -9.70
N CYS A 91 -10.56 8.71 -8.37
CA CYS A 91 -9.79 9.78 -7.72
C CYS A 91 -8.29 9.43 -7.64
N PRO A 92 -7.41 10.42 -7.47
CA PRO A 92 -6.00 10.19 -7.27
C PRO A 92 -5.70 9.25 -6.09
N LEU A 93 -4.65 8.46 -6.25
CA LEU A 93 -4.12 7.56 -5.22
C LEU A 93 -2.86 8.17 -4.58
N ALA A 94 -2.83 8.18 -3.26
CA ALA A 94 -1.61 8.34 -2.46
C ALA A 94 -1.27 6.99 -1.83
N LEU A 95 -0.07 6.47 -2.12
CA LEU A 95 0.34 5.14 -1.70
C LEU A 95 1.64 5.17 -0.90
N VAL A 96 1.64 4.47 0.23
CA VAL A 96 2.82 4.30 1.11
C VAL A 96 2.91 2.81 1.46
N HIS A 97 4.07 2.20 1.25
CA HIS A 97 4.31 0.81 1.67
C HIS A 97 4.58 0.74 3.18
N GLY A 98 4.36 -0.42 3.79
CA GLY A 98 4.83 -0.72 5.13
C GLY A 98 6.09 -1.59 5.14
N ASN A 99 6.44 -2.09 6.31
CA ASN A 99 7.59 -2.95 6.55
C ASN A 99 7.34 -4.40 6.10
N HIS A 100 6.08 -4.84 6.01
CA HIS A 100 5.73 -6.14 5.43
C HIS A 100 5.60 -6.11 3.91
N ASP A 101 5.90 -5.00 3.25
CA ASP A 101 5.86 -4.87 1.81
C ASP A 101 7.26 -4.99 1.19
N ASN A 102 7.37 -5.73 0.09
CA ASN A 102 8.57 -5.65 -0.74
C ASN A 102 8.53 -4.34 -1.55
N ARG A 103 9.32 -3.35 -1.12
CA ARG A 103 9.40 -2.02 -1.74
C ARG A 103 9.60 -2.05 -3.25
N GLN A 104 10.48 -2.92 -3.76
CA GLN A 104 10.77 -2.99 -5.20
C GLN A 104 9.54 -3.45 -5.99
N LEU A 105 8.79 -4.43 -5.47
CA LEU A 105 7.57 -4.90 -6.11
C LEU A 105 6.47 -3.84 -6.05
N VAL A 106 6.33 -3.13 -4.92
CA VAL A 106 5.37 -2.01 -4.81
C VAL A 106 5.69 -0.93 -5.84
N GLN A 107 6.96 -0.53 -5.98
CA GLN A 107 7.39 0.42 -7.01
C GLN A 107 7.10 -0.09 -8.42
N GLN A 108 7.27 -1.39 -8.66
CA GLN A 108 7.01 -1.97 -9.96
C GLN A 108 5.54 -1.90 -10.35
N VAL A 109 4.60 -2.13 -9.42
CA VAL A 109 3.17 -2.11 -9.69
C VAL A 109 2.59 -0.69 -9.67
N PHE A 110 3.02 0.13 -8.72
CA PHE A 110 2.48 1.47 -8.47
C PHE A 110 3.43 2.60 -8.89
N ALA A 111 4.28 2.36 -9.90
CA ALA A 111 5.26 3.34 -10.39
C ALA A 111 4.64 4.69 -10.79
N THR A 112 3.36 4.71 -11.14
CA THR A 112 2.61 5.89 -11.58
C THR A 112 2.00 6.69 -10.42
N ALA A 113 1.97 6.14 -9.21
CA ALA A 113 1.48 6.85 -8.03
C ALA A 113 2.45 7.98 -7.68
N SER A 114 1.93 9.21 -7.57
CA SER A 114 2.77 10.37 -7.26
C SER A 114 3.00 10.51 -5.76
N ASN A 115 4.27 10.63 -5.37
CA ASN A 115 4.66 10.93 -4.00
C ASN A 115 4.61 12.43 -3.65
N ASP A 116 4.31 13.29 -4.62
CA ASP A 116 4.07 14.73 -4.45
C ASP A 116 3.01 15.17 -5.46
N GLN A 117 1.80 15.48 -4.98
CA GLN A 117 0.67 15.83 -5.83
C GLN A 117 -0.21 16.90 -5.19
N VAL A 118 -0.96 17.62 -6.01
CA VAL A 118 -1.96 18.60 -5.54
C VAL A 118 -3.35 18.06 -5.80
N VAL A 119 -4.13 17.90 -4.74
CA VAL A 119 -5.51 17.39 -4.80
C VAL A 119 -6.42 18.35 -4.05
N ALA A 120 -7.50 18.80 -4.72
CA ALA A 120 -8.46 19.76 -4.15
C ALA A 120 -7.79 21.00 -3.50
N GLY A 121 -6.68 21.49 -4.09
CA GLY A 121 -5.92 22.65 -3.59
C GLY A 121 -4.95 22.36 -2.44
N HIS A 122 -4.81 21.11 -2.01
CA HIS A 122 -3.88 20.67 -0.97
C HIS A 122 -2.70 19.91 -1.57
N ARG A 123 -1.49 20.16 -1.09
CA ARG A 123 -0.31 19.35 -1.44
C ARG A 123 -0.30 18.10 -0.57
N VAL A 124 -0.25 16.94 -1.22
CA VAL A 124 -0.20 15.61 -0.61
C VAL A 124 1.19 15.03 -0.87
N LEU A 125 1.89 14.70 0.22
CA LEU A 125 3.23 14.12 0.18
C LEU A 125 3.20 12.71 0.74
N CYS A 126 3.69 11.75 -0.03
CA CYS A 126 3.92 10.38 0.43
C CYS A 126 5.39 10.22 0.78
N PHE A 127 5.68 9.57 1.91
CA PHE A 127 7.04 9.30 2.36
C PHE A 127 7.25 7.80 2.46
N TRP A 128 8.31 7.32 1.80
CA TRP A 128 8.67 5.92 1.77
C TRP A 128 9.78 5.69 2.80
N ASP A 129 9.42 5.95 4.05
CA ASP A 129 10.29 5.84 5.21
C ASP A 129 10.41 4.35 5.57
N GLU A 130 11.62 3.87 5.80
CA GLU A 130 11.86 2.50 6.28
C GLU A 130 11.84 2.50 7.81
N GLU A 131 11.37 1.41 8.41
CA GLU A 131 11.51 1.18 9.85
C GLU A 131 12.99 1.02 10.23
N ASP A 132 13.35 1.58 11.39
CA ASP A 132 14.67 1.46 11.99
C ASP A 132 14.51 1.05 13.48
N ASP A 133 15.32 1.61 14.38
CA ASP A 133 15.24 1.38 15.82
C ASP A 133 13.79 1.45 16.36
N ASP A 134 13.44 0.46 17.19
CA ASP A 134 12.13 0.30 17.86
C ASP A 134 10.90 0.18 16.94
N ASN A 135 11.08 -0.23 15.67
CA ASN A 135 10.02 -0.28 14.64
C ASN A 135 9.42 1.11 14.36
N VAL A 136 10.25 2.14 14.40
CA VAL A 136 9.83 3.52 14.11
C VAL A 136 10.34 3.89 12.71
N PRO A 137 9.46 4.32 11.79
CA PRO A 137 9.88 4.78 10.47
C PRO A 137 10.70 6.07 10.58
N GLN A 138 11.87 6.09 9.95
CA GLN A 138 12.75 7.25 9.96
C GLN A 138 12.74 8.02 8.64
N ARG A 139 12.39 9.30 8.73
CA ARG A 139 12.44 10.22 7.59
C ARG A 139 13.82 10.82 7.40
N ILE A 140 14.60 10.20 6.52
CA ILE A 140 15.98 10.58 6.19
C ILE A 140 16.17 10.82 4.68
N GLY A 141 17.36 11.27 4.30
CA GLY A 141 17.77 11.40 2.89
C GLY A 141 16.79 12.21 2.03
N ALA A 142 16.39 11.62 0.89
CA ALA A 142 15.49 12.24 -0.07
C ALA A 142 14.08 12.52 0.48
N GLU A 143 13.57 11.64 1.35
CA GLU A 143 12.25 11.80 1.98
C GLU A 143 12.27 13.00 2.96
N ARG A 144 13.35 13.17 3.72
CA ARG A 144 13.56 14.35 4.58
C ARG A 144 13.71 15.64 3.78
N ALA A 145 14.44 15.59 2.66
CA ALA A 145 14.58 16.75 1.79
C ALA A 145 13.22 17.19 1.22
N ARG A 146 12.37 16.25 0.80
CA ARG A 146 10.99 16.53 0.32
C ARG A 146 10.12 17.16 1.41
N PHE A 147 10.24 16.71 2.65
CA PHE A 147 9.48 17.25 3.78
C PHE A 147 9.81 18.72 4.10
N ASN A 148 11.07 19.13 3.92
CA ASN A 148 11.53 20.48 4.26
C ASN A 148 11.35 21.51 3.12
N ALA A 149 11.00 21.07 1.91
CA ALA A 149 10.85 21.90 0.72
C ALA A 149 9.41 22.45 0.58
#